data_AF-A0A0J7KFA5-F1
#
_entry.id   AF-A0A0J7KFA5-F1
#
_cell.length_a   1.000
_cell.length_b   1.000
_cell.length_c   1.000
_cell.angle_alpha   90.00
_cell.angle_beta   90.00
_cell.angle_gamma   90.00
#
_symmetry.space_group_name_H-M   'P 1'
#
loop_
_entity.id
_entity.type
_entity.pdbx_description
1 polymer ?
#
loop_
_entity_poly.entity_id
_entity_poly.type
_entity_poly.pdbx_seq_one_letter_code
_entity_poly.pdbx_strand_id
1 'polypeptide(L)'
;MQRDDYARMLGKVGRLARRLSPRPVIVAEDFNAKETVARRREKESRSKQWALRKLDGNAFMASIQCALMTKRSALEEDLEGKLHWVLGTMETACEASMPRTKFQPPKKGYWESEQIAELRQKLVRAKRRAIRCRNREGHDETWGEYRSLRDELRKEIRVAKAKSWGELLSSLDRDPWGRPYKLVLGKLKQAASPVTEAINPLFVRRVIDTRFPEMEDGYDDPIPEREVE
;
A
#
# COMPACT_ATOMS: atom_id res chain seq x y z
N MET A 1 -24.79 -0.64 -12.59
CA MET A 1 -24.90 -2.01 -13.14
C MET A 1 -24.89 -3.01 -11.98
N GLN A 2 -25.96 -3.80 -11.83
CA GLN A 2 -26.04 -4.83 -10.77
C GLN A 2 -25.13 -6.02 -11.10
N ARG A 3 -24.81 -6.86 -10.10
CA ARG A 3 -23.83 -7.96 -10.24
C ARG A 3 -24.26 -8.99 -11.30
N ASP A 4 -25.58 -9.21 -11.42
CA ASP A 4 -26.17 -10.17 -12.34
C ASP A 4 -26.17 -9.70 -13.79
N ASP A 5 -26.31 -8.39 -14.02
CA ASP A 5 -26.19 -7.79 -15.35
C ASP A 5 -24.77 -7.91 -15.91
N TYR A 6 -23.78 -7.83 -15.01
CA TYR A 6 -22.37 -7.95 -15.35
C TYR A 6 -21.98 -9.39 -15.72
N ALA A 7 -22.45 -10.38 -14.97
CA ALA A 7 -22.26 -11.79 -15.32
C ALA A 7 -22.89 -12.13 -16.69
N ARG A 8 -24.07 -11.58 -16.98
CA ARG A 8 -24.73 -11.73 -18.29
C ARG A 8 -23.93 -11.10 -19.42
N MET A 9 -23.35 -9.91 -19.20
CA MET A 9 -22.48 -9.23 -20.18
C MET A 9 -21.22 -10.04 -20.47
N LEU A 10 -20.48 -10.46 -19.45
CA LEU A 10 -19.27 -11.28 -19.63
C LEU A 10 -19.57 -12.63 -20.31
N GLY A 11 -20.73 -13.24 -20.00
CA GLY A 11 -21.19 -14.44 -20.68
C GLY A 11 -21.43 -14.24 -22.19
N LYS A 12 -21.97 -13.08 -22.60
CA LYS A 12 -22.13 -12.71 -24.02
C LYS A 12 -20.78 -12.50 -24.72
N VAL A 13 -19.88 -11.75 -24.09
CA VAL A 13 -18.52 -11.50 -24.60
C VAL A 13 -17.73 -12.81 -24.76
N GLY A 14 -17.80 -13.70 -23.76
CA GLY A 14 -17.14 -15.01 -23.83
C GLY A 14 -17.67 -15.92 -24.94
N ARG A 15 -18.98 -15.87 -25.24
CA ARG A 15 -19.56 -16.60 -26.39
C ARG A 15 -19.08 -16.03 -27.72
N LEU A 16 -19.01 -14.71 -27.84
CA LEU A 16 -18.50 -14.05 -29.06
C LEU A 16 -17.02 -14.35 -29.28
N ALA A 17 -16.20 -14.25 -28.23
CA ALA A 17 -14.76 -14.54 -28.32
C ALA A 17 -14.50 -15.99 -28.78
N ARG A 18 -15.25 -16.97 -28.23
CA ARG A 18 -15.15 -18.38 -28.66
C ARG A 18 -15.63 -18.62 -30.08
N ARG A 19 -16.62 -17.87 -30.55
CA ARG A 19 -17.15 -17.99 -31.92
C ARG A 19 -16.18 -17.39 -32.95
N LEU A 20 -15.54 -16.29 -32.59
CA LEU A 20 -14.71 -15.50 -33.52
C LEU A 20 -13.24 -15.94 -33.54
N SER A 21 -12.76 -16.60 -32.47
CA SER A 21 -11.39 -17.11 -32.41
C SER A 21 -11.33 -18.54 -31.87
N PRO A 22 -10.73 -19.48 -32.60
CA PRO A 22 -10.47 -20.84 -32.11
C PRO A 22 -9.28 -20.91 -31.14
N ARG A 23 -8.54 -19.81 -30.94
CA ARG A 23 -7.41 -19.70 -30.01
C ARG A 23 -7.77 -18.85 -28.79
N PRO A 24 -7.16 -19.09 -27.61
CA PRO A 24 -7.41 -18.28 -26.42
C PRO A 24 -7.08 -16.81 -26.68
N VAL A 25 -8.04 -15.91 -26.39
CA VAL A 25 -7.93 -14.46 -26.60
C VAL A 25 -7.99 -13.76 -25.24
N ILE A 26 -7.11 -12.79 -25.04
CA ILE A 26 -7.14 -11.89 -23.87
C ILE A 26 -8.02 -10.69 -24.23
N VAL A 27 -9.12 -10.51 -23.49
CA VAL A 27 -9.97 -9.32 -23.62
C VAL A 27 -9.59 -8.34 -22.51
N ALA A 28 -8.99 -7.22 -22.89
CA ALA A 28 -8.51 -6.20 -21.96
C ALA A 28 -9.23 -4.87 -22.20
N GLU A 29 -10.28 -4.62 -21.42
CA GLU A 29 -10.96 -3.32 -21.33
C GLU A 29 -11.29 -2.98 -19.87
N ASP A 30 -11.74 -1.74 -19.62
CA ASP A 30 -12.17 -1.31 -18.29
C ASP A 30 -13.57 -1.83 -17.99
N PHE A 31 -13.64 -3.08 -17.52
CA PHE A 31 -14.91 -3.71 -17.17
C PHE A 31 -15.56 -3.16 -15.89
N ASN A 32 -15.01 -2.10 -15.28
CA ASN A 32 -15.55 -1.41 -14.08
C ASN A 32 -16.18 -2.37 -13.05
N ALA A 33 -15.53 -3.50 -12.81
CA ALA A 33 -15.94 -4.45 -11.79
C ALA A 33 -15.76 -3.77 -10.43
N LYS A 34 -16.62 -4.11 -9.46
CA LYS A 34 -16.50 -3.75 -8.02
C LYS A 34 -15.25 -4.38 -7.36
N GLU A 35 -14.17 -4.57 -8.12
CA GLU A 35 -12.91 -5.21 -7.81
C GLU A 35 -12.12 -4.43 -6.76
N THR A 36 -12.31 -3.13 -6.62
CA THR A 36 -11.63 -2.32 -5.59
C THR A 36 -12.12 -2.66 -4.18
N VAL A 37 -13.42 -2.87 -4.00
CA VAL A 37 -14.01 -3.30 -2.72
C VAL A 37 -13.71 -4.78 -2.47
N ALA A 38 -13.75 -5.62 -3.52
CA ALA A 38 -13.38 -7.03 -3.42
C ALA A 38 -11.90 -7.20 -3.06
N ARG A 39 -10.95 -6.53 -3.75
CA ARG A 39 -9.53 -6.49 -3.40
C ARG A 39 -9.30 -5.91 -2.02
N ARG A 40 -10.08 -4.92 -1.58
CA ARG A 40 -9.96 -4.38 -0.22
C ARG A 40 -10.37 -5.42 0.81
N ARG A 41 -11.51 -6.09 0.63
CA ARG A 41 -11.96 -7.22 1.47
C ARG A 41 -11.02 -8.42 1.40
N GLU A 42 -10.43 -8.66 0.23
CA GLU A 42 -9.45 -9.72 -0.01
C GLU A 42 -8.09 -9.36 0.59
N LYS A 43 -7.72 -8.09 0.67
CA LYS A 43 -6.52 -7.61 1.35
C LYS A 43 -6.72 -7.59 2.87
N GLU A 44 -7.92 -7.24 3.33
CA GLU A 44 -8.38 -7.39 4.72
C GLU A 44 -8.40 -8.89 5.11
N SER A 45 -8.89 -9.78 4.25
CA SER A 45 -8.85 -11.24 4.47
C SER A 45 -7.46 -11.85 4.29
N ARG A 46 -6.55 -11.19 3.55
CA ARG A 46 -5.12 -11.54 3.43
C ARG A 46 -4.27 -11.02 4.58
N SER A 47 -4.83 -10.31 5.55
CA SER A 47 -4.17 -10.04 6.84
C SER A 47 -4.13 -11.29 7.75
N LYS A 48 -3.80 -12.46 7.15
CA LYS A 48 -3.68 -13.77 7.80
C LYS A 48 -2.37 -13.94 8.57
N GLN A 49 -1.46 -12.97 8.50
CA GLN A 49 -0.15 -13.10 9.14
C GLN A 49 -0.31 -12.96 10.66
N TRP A 50 0.13 -13.98 11.39
CA TRP A 50 0.26 -13.89 12.84
C TRP A 50 1.27 -12.81 13.23
N ALA A 51 0.95 -12.03 14.26
CA ALA A 51 1.84 -10.99 14.74
C ALA A 51 3.00 -11.61 15.52
N LEU A 52 4.07 -12.02 14.84
CA LEU A 52 5.24 -12.70 15.45
C LEU A 52 5.84 -11.97 16.66
N ARG A 53 5.79 -10.63 16.66
CA ARG A 53 6.24 -9.81 17.79
C ARG A 53 5.45 -10.05 19.09
N LYS A 54 4.24 -10.60 18.98
CA LYS A 54 3.33 -10.92 20.09
C LYS A 54 3.25 -12.42 20.37
N LEU A 55 4.23 -13.20 19.90
CA LEU A 55 4.28 -14.63 20.16
C LEU A 55 4.42 -14.88 21.67
N ASP A 56 3.43 -15.56 22.23
CA ASP A 56 3.54 -16.20 23.54
C ASP A 56 4.11 -17.62 23.37
N GLY A 57 5.39 -17.77 23.69
CA GLY A 57 6.10 -19.05 23.57
C GLY A 57 5.50 -20.15 24.46
N ASN A 58 4.95 -19.81 25.63
CA ASN A 58 4.38 -20.79 26.55
C ASN A 58 3.04 -21.31 26.02
N ALA A 59 2.17 -20.42 25.54
CA ALA A 59 0.91 -20.80 24.91
C ALA A 59 1.14 -21.65 23.64
N PHE A 60 2.17 -21.31 22.85
CA PHE A 60 2.55 -22.08 21.66
C PHE A 60 2.96 -23.51 22.02
N MET A 61 3.91 -23.66 22.95
CA MET A 61 4.42 -24.96 23.37
C MET A 61 3.34 -25.79 24.06
N ALA A 62 2.51 -25.19 24.90
CA ALA A 62 1.39 -25.86 25.54
C ALA A 62 0.41 -26.42 24.50
N SER A 63 0.08 -25.65 23.46
CA SER A 63 -0.80 -26.12 22.37
C SER A 63 -0.22 -27.32 21.63
N ILE A 64 1.08 -27.32 21.33
CA ILE A 64 1.75 -28.45 20.66
C ILE A 64 1.77 -29.67 21.58
N GLN A 65 2.13 -29.50 22.85
CA GLN A 65 2.15 -30.58 23.82
C GLN A 65 0.76 -31.21 24.00
N CYS A 66 -0.30 -30.40 24.12
CA CYS A 66 -1.67 -30.88 24.14
C CYS A 66 -2.00 -31.68 22.87
N ALA A 67 -1.67 -31.17 21.69
CA ALA A 67 -1.92 -31.85 20.42
C ALA A 67 -1.20 -33.20 20.32
N LEU A 68 0.05 -33.28 20.79
CA LEU A 68 0.83 -34.52 20.85
C LEU A 68 0.24 -35.54 21.84
N MET A 69 -0.25 -35.09 23.00
CA MET A 69 -0.91 -35.95 23.98
C MET A 69 -2.24 -36.51 23.45
N THR A 70 -2.96 -35.74 22.64
CA THR A 70 -4.21 -36.17 21.98
C THR A 70 -3.99 -36.98 20.71
N LYS A 71 -2.75 -37.10 20.21
CA LYS A 71 -2.41 -37.90 19.02
C LYS A 71 -2.46 -39.39 19.35
N ARG A 72 -3.67 -39.90 19.58
CA ARG A 72 -3.91 -41.30 19.88
C ARG A 72 -3.88 -42.09 18.57
N SER A 73 -2.69 -42.61 18.24
CA SER A 73 -2.40 -43.59 17.18
C SER A 73 -2.66 -43.15 15.73
N ALA A 74 -1.80 -42.30 15.19
CA ALA A 74 -1.65 -42.10 13.73
C ALA A 74 -0.74 -43.19 13.10
N LEU A 75 -0.97 -44.45 13.44
CA LEU A 75 -0.16 -45.58 12.93
C LEU A 75 -0.66 -46.10 11.57
N GLU A 76 -1.79 -45.61 11.05
CA GLU A 76 -2.37 -46.05 9.77
C GLU A 76 -2.83 -44.87 8.88
N GLU A 77 -2.29 -43.67 9.08
CA GLU A 77 -2.59 -42.55 8.18
C GLU A 77 -1.56 -42.44 7.06
N ASP A 78 -2.09 -42.24 5.84
CA ASP A 78 -1.33 -41.86 4.66
C ASP A 78 -0.47 -40.59 4.92
N LEU A 79 0.57 -40.38 4.13
CA LEU A 79 1.47 -39.24 4.25
C LEU A 79 0.72 -37.90 4.24
N GLU A 80 -0.33 -37.80 3.42
CA GLU A 80 -1.19 -36.63 3.33
C GLU A 80 -1.94 -36.36 4.65
N GLY A 81 -2.42 -37.40 5.33
CA GLY A 81 -3.08 -37.29 6.63
C GLY A 81 -2.11 -36.79 7.71
N LYS A 82 -0.87 -37.30 7.69
CA LYS A 82 0.20 -36.83 8.59
C LYS A 82 0.54 -35.35 8.34
N LEU A 83 0.63 -34.94 7.08
CA LEU A 83 0.89 -33.54 6.72
C LEU A 83 -0.26 -32.63 7.17
N HIS A 84 -1.50 -33.03 6.93
CA HIS A 84 -2.68 -32.27 7.35
C HIS A 84 -2.73 -32.12 8.88
N TRP A 85 -2.41 -33.18 9.63
CA TRP A 85 -2.32 -33.13 11.08
C TRP A 85 -1.22 -32.17 11.56
N VAL A 86 -0.02 -32.21 10.97
CA VAL A 86 1.09 -31.30 11.33
C VAL A 86 0.70 -29.85 11.05
N LEU A 87 0.17 -29.57 9.85
CA LEU A 87 -0.23 -28.22 9.45
C LEU A 87 -1.37 -27.69 10.32
N GLY A 88 -2.38 -28.50 10.61
CA GLY A 88 -3.49 -28.13 11.51
C GLY A 88 -3.03 -27.91 12.95
N THR A 89 -2.11 -28.73 13.45
CA THR A 89 -1.50 -28.54 14.78
C THR A 89 -0.67 -27.26 14.84
N MET A 90 0.08 -26.96 13.78
CA MET A 90 0.86 -25.73 13.70
C MET A 90 -0.04 -24.50 13.60
N GLU A 91 -1.15 -24.57 12.85
CA GLU A 91 -2.12 -23.50 12.75
C GLU A 91 -2.80 -23.23 14.10
N THR A 92 -3.28 -24.27 14.78
CA THR A 92 -3.90 -24.14 16.12
C THR A 92 -2.91 -23.59 17.15
N ALA A 93 -1.66 -24.05 17.14
CA ALA A 93 -0.62 -23.51 18.01
C ALA A 93 -0.32 -22.02 17.70
N CYS A 94 -0.27 -21.64 16.42
CA CYS A 94 -0.11 -20.24 16.03
C CYS A 94 -1.32 -19.38 16.43
N GLU A 95 -2.54 -19.91 16.37
CA GLU A 95 -3.76 -19.21 16.79
C GLU A 95 -3.87 -19.03 18.31
N ALA A 96 -3.44 -20.03 19.08
CA ALA A 96 -3.40 -19.94 20.54
C ALA A 96 -2.33 -18.95 21.03
N SER A 97 -1.20 -18.85 20.32
CA SER A 97 -0.03 -18.09 20.74
C SER A 97 0.08 -16.67 20.17
N MET A 98 -0.63 -16.38 19.08
CA MET A 98 -0.51 -15.10 18.38
C MET A 98 -1.85 -14.59 17.85
N PRO A 99 -2.17 -13.31 18.06
CA PRO A 99 -3.28 -12.69 17.35
C PRO A 99 -2.91 -12.50 15.86
N ARG A 100 -3.89 -12.67 14.98
CA ARG A 100 -3.75 -12.31 13.56
C ARG A 100 -3.54 -10.79 13.45
N THR A 101 -2.66 -10.38 12.54
CA THR A 101 -2.36 -8.96 12.29
C THR A 101 -3.59 -8.30 11.70
N LYS A 102 -4.16 -7.32 12.40
CA LYS A 102 -5.28 -6.54 11.85
C LYS A 102 -4.75 -5.59 10.78
N PHE A 103 -5.37 -5.61 9.60
CA PHE A 103 -5.18 -4.52 8.64
C PHE A 103 -5.63 -3.21 9.28
N GLN A 104 -4.70 -2.28 9.46
CA GLN A 104 -4.99 -0.90 9.82
C GLN A 104 -4.84 -0.06 8.56
N PRO A 105 -5.88 0.67 8.12
CA PRO A 105 -5.71 1.61 7.03
C PRO A 105 -4.64 2.64 7.44
N PRO A 106 -3.81 3.11 6.49
CA PRO A 106 -2.86 4.17 6.80
C PRO A 106 -3.62 5.36 7.38
N LYS A 107 -3.10 5.93 8.49
CA LYS A 107 -3.71 7.11 9.08
C LYS A 107 -3.58 8.24 8.06
N LYS A 108 -4.73 8.75 7.60
CA LYS A 108 -4.80 9.92 6.74
C LYS A 108 -4.21 11.11 7.47
N GLY A 109 -3.53 11.99 6.73
CA GLY A 109 -3.05 13.25 7.31
C GLY A 109 -4.22 14.04 7.88
N TYR A 110 -4.00 14.82 8.94
CA TYR A 110 -5.06 15.64 9.54
C TYR A 110 -5.67 16.67 8.57
N TRP A 111 -4.99 16.94 7.44
CA TRP A 111 -5.41 17.82 6.35
C TRP A 111 -6.01 17.08 5.14
N GLU A 112 -6.05 15.75 5.16
CA GLU A 112 -6.49 14.95 4.02
C GLU A 112 -8.02 14.80 4.01
N SER A 113 -8.69 15.58 3.16
CA SER A 113 -10.13 15.52 2.94
C SER A 113 -10.53 14.45 1.90
N GLU A 114 -11.82 14.09 1.87
CA GLU A 114 -12.39 13.21 0.85
C GLU A 114 -12.22 13.80 -0.57
N GLN A 115 -12.40 15.11 -0.71
CA GLN A 115 -12.18 15.85 -1.95
C GLN A 115 -10.74 15.70 -2.48
N ILE A 116 -9.73 15.82 -1.61
CA ILE A 116 -8.32 15.62 -2.00
C ILE A 116 -8.08 14.17 -2.43
N ALA A 117 -8.70 13.20 -1.76
CA ALA A 117 -8.58 11.79 -2.12
C ALA A 117 -9.18 11.50 -3.51
N GLU A 118 -10.34 12.09 -3.82
CA GLU A 118 -10.96 12.00 -5.14
C GLU A 118 -10.11 12.65 -6.24
N LEU A 119 -9.56 13.85 -5.99
CA LEU A 119 -8.67 14.53 -6.92
C LEU A 119 -7.41 13.72 -7.19
N ARG A 120 -6.83 13.08 -6.18
CA ARG A 120 -5.70 12.15 -6.36
C ARG A 120 -6.08 10.97 -7.26
N GLN A 121 -7.27 10.40 -7.10
CA GLN A 121 -7.73 9.31 -7.97
C GLN A 121 -7.91 9.79 -9.41
N LYS A 122 -8.57 10.94 -9.62
CA LYS A 122 -8.74 11.55 -10.95
C LYS A 122 -7.40 11.83 -11.61
N LEU A 123 -6.45 12.41 -10.88
CA LEU A 123 -5.09 12.69 -11.35
C LEU A 123 -4.34 11.41 -11.74
N VAL A 124 -4.38 10.36 -10.92
CA VAL A 124 -3.72 9.08 -11.24
C VAL A 124 -4.32 8.47 -12.51
N ARG A 125 -5.66 8.54 -12.67
CA ARG A 125 -6.33 8.08 -13.89
C ARG A 125 -5.88 8.89 -15.11
N ALA A 126 -5.87 10.22 -15.02
CA ALA A 126 -5.43 11.11 -16.10
C ALA A 126 -3.96 10.87 -16.46
N LYS A 127 -3.06 10.76 -15.47
CA LYS A 127 -1.64 10.41 -15.69
C LYS A 127 -1.48 9.09 -16.43
N ARG A 128 -2.23 8.06 -16.03
CA ARG A 128 -2.21 6.74 -16.70
C ARG A 128 -2.78 6.79 -18.11
N ARG A 129 -3.78 7.64 -18.39
CA ARG A 129 -4.28 7.86 -19.76
C ARG A 129 -3.20 8.53 -20.60
N ALA A 130 -2.62 9.63 -20.12
CA ALA A 130 -1.63 10.38 -20.87
C ALA A 130 -0.37 9.56 -21.17
N ILE A 131 0.13 8.77 -20.20
CA ILE A 131 1.26 7.85 -20.44
C ILE A 131 0.93 6.81 -21.51
N ARG A 132 -0.30 6.27 -21.53
CA ARG A 132 -0.72 5.27 -22.52
C ARG A 132 -0.91 5.87 -23.91
N CYS A 133 -1.32 7.13 -24.00
CA CYS A 133 -1.51 7.85 -25.26
C CYS A 133 -0.25 8.59 -25.73
N ARG A 134 0.92 8.38 -25.12
CA ARG A 134 2.16 9.12 -25.44
C ARG A 134 2.53 9.10 -26.92
N ASN A 135 2.26 8.01 -27.61
CA ASN A 135 2.57 7.84 -29.03
C ASN A 135 1.32 7.90 -29.92
N ARG A 136 0.20 8.46 -29.42
CA ARG A 136 -1.06 8.59 -30.15
C ARG A 136 -1.37 10.07 -30.39
N GLU A 137 -2.12 10.34 -31.45
CA GLU A 137 -2.78 11.64 -31.64
C GLU A 137 -3.68 11.95 -30.43
N GLY A 138 -3.62 13.19 -29.91
CA GLY A 138 -4.33 13.60 -28.70
C GLY A 138 -3.55 13.44 -27.38
N HIS A 139 -2.25 13.08 -27.41
CA HIS A 139 -1.41 13.08 -26.20
C HIS A 139 -1.46 14.43 -25.46
N ASP A 140 -1.33 15.54 -26.19
CA ASP A 140 -1.22 16.86 -25.59
C ASP A 140 -2.49 17.31 -24.86
N GLU A 141 -3.66 16.87 -25.35
CA GLU A 141 -4.94 17.07 -24.66
C GLU A 141 -5.00 16.28 -23.36
N THR A 142 -4.68 14.97 -23.41
CA THR A 142 -4.66 14.12 -22.21
C THR A 142 -3.61 14.56 -21.19
N TRP A 143 -2.49 15.12 -21.66
CA TRP A 143 -1.44 15.70 -20.83
C TRP A 143 -1.87 17.07 -20.26
N GLY A 144 -2.62 17.86 -21.03
CA GLY A 144 -3.32 19.06 -20.59
C GLY A 144 -4.27 18.78 -19.42
N GLU A 145 -5.16 17.79 -19.55
CA GLU A 145 -6.05 17.35 -18.47
C GLU A 145 -5.28 16.98 -17.19
N TYR A 146 -4.19 16.21 -17.34
CA TYR A 146 -3.33 15.82 -16.22
C TYR A 146 -2.71 17.04 -15.53
N ARG A 147 -2.20 18.02 -16.30
CA ARG A 147 -1.62 19.26 -15.75
C ARG A 147 -2.67 20.07 -14.99
N SER A 148 -3.87 20.25 -15.56
CA SER A 148 -4.97 20.96 -14.89
C SER A 148 -5.38 20.30 -13.58
N LEU A 149 -5.59 18.98 -13.58
CA LEU A 149 -5.91 18.22 -12.36
C LEU A 149 -4.78 18.26 -11.32
N ARG A 150 -3.52 18.33 -11.77
CA ARG A 150 -2.36 18.44 -10.88
C ARG A 150 -2.34 19.79 -10.18
N ASP A 151 -2.61 20.85 -10.91
CA ASP A 151 -2.57 22.21 -10.37
C ASP A 151 -3.79 22.49 -9.49
N GLU A 152 -4.96 21.94 -9.83
CA GLU A 152 -6.15 21.89 -8.96
C GLU A 152 -5.84 21.13 -7.65
N LEU A 153 -5.29 19.92 -7.74
CA LEU A 153 -4.90 19.15 -6.56
C LEU A 153 -3.90 19.91 -5.68
N ARG A 154 -2.92 20.62 -6.28
CA ARG A 154 -1.97 21.43 -5.52
C ARG A 154 -2.64 22.60 -4.82
N LYS A 155 -3.58 23.29 -5.48
CA LYS A 155 -4.37 24.38 -4.88
C LYS A 155 -5.17 23.86 -3.68
N GLU A 156 -5.92 22.78 -3.87
CA GLU A 156 -6.73 22.18 -2.80
C GLU A 156 -5.87 21.69 -1.62
N ILE A 157 -4.71 21.09 -1.89
CA ILE A 157 -3.78 20.70 -0.81
C ILE A 157 -3.28 21.92 -0.03
N ARG A 158 -2.97 23.04 -0.70
CA ARG A 158 -2.53 24.27 -0.01
C ARG A 158 -3.66 24.82 0.86
N VAL A 159 -4.88 24.92 0.33
CA VAL A 159 -6.05 25.41 1.06
C VAL A 159 -6.35 24.51 2.27
N ALA A 160 -6.40 23.19 2.06
CA ALA A 160 -6.67 22.24 3.13
C ALA A 160 -5.60 22.29 4.23
N LYS A 161 -4.32 22.40 3.86
CA LYS A 161 -3.22 22.57 4.84
C LYS A 161 -3.35 23.88 5.60
N ALA A 162 -3.64 24.99 4.93
CA ALA A 162 -3.82 26.30 5.57
C ALA A 162 -5.00 26.29 6.54
N LYS A 163 -6.14 25.72 6.13
CA LYS A 163 -7.32 25.55 7.00
C LYS A 163 -6.99 24.70 8.22
N SER A 164 -6.36 23.55 8.00
CA SER A 164 -6.01 22.63 9.08
C SER A 164 -4.95 23.23 10.03
N TRP A 165 -4.06 24.07 9.52
CA TRP A 165 -3.13 24.84 10.33
C TRP A 165 -3.84 25.91 11.16
N GLY A 166 -4.80 26.63 10.57
CA GLY A 166 -5.65 27.57 11.31
C GLY A 166 -6.45 26.90 12.43
N GLU A 167 -7.07 25.75 12.14
CA GLU A 167 -7.77 24.95 13.16
C GLU A 167 -6.84 24.46 14.28
N LEU A 168 -5.60 24.08 13.93
CA LEU A 168 -4.59 23.70 14.91
C LEU A 168 -4.21 24.88 15.81
N LEU A 169 -4.01 26.08 15.24
CA LEU A 169 -3.71 27.28 16.01
C LEU A 169 -4.90 27.68 16.91
N SER A 170 -6.13 27.67 16.41
CA SER A 170 -7.32 27.93 17.22
C SER A 170 -7.53 26.91 18.35
N SER A 171 -6.94 25.72 18.24
CA SER A 171 -6.97 24.71 19.31
C SER A 171 -5.98 24.97 20.44
N LEU A 172 -4.97 25.85 20.24
CA LEU A 172 -3.96 26.16 21.24
C LEU A 172 -4.56 26.73 22.53
N ASP A 173 -5.51 27.64 22.40
CA ASP A 173 -6.12 28.30 23.57
C ASP A 173 -6.96 27.34 24.42
N ARG A 174 -7.45 26.26 23.81
CA ARG A 174 -8.28 25.25 24.49
C ARG A 174 -7.46 24.09 25.05
N ASP A 175 -6.40 23.70 24.36
CA ASP A 175 -5.53 22.59 24.75
C ASP A 175 -4.06 22.91 24.42
N PRO A 176 -3.40 23.71 25.28
CA PRO A 176 -2.01 24.13 25.07
C PRO A 176 -1.03 22.94 25.07
N TRP A 177 -1.37 21.83 25.74
CA TRP A 177 -0.54 20.62 25.84
C TRP A 177 -0.91 19.51 24.84
N GLY A 178 -1.83 19.81 23.92
CA GLY A 178 -2.42 18.86 23.00
C GLY A 178 -1.56 18.53 21.78
N ARG A 179 -2.17 18.68 20.60
CA ARG A 179 -1.51 18.42 19.30
C ARG A 179 -0.36 19.39 19.01
N PRO A 180 -0.46 20.70 19.30
CA PRO A 180 0.63 21.64 19.01
C PRO A 180 1.90 21.33 19.81
N TYR A 181 1.77 21.06 21.11
CA TYR A 181 2.88 20.63 21.96
C TYR A 181 3.54 19.31 21.47
N LYS A 182 2.72 18.32 21.11
CA LYS A 182 3.22 17.06 20.51
C LYS A 182 3.88 17.27 19.16
N LEU A 183 3.48 18.27 18.39
CA LEU A 183 4.10 18.63 17.10
C LEU A 183 5.50 19.18 17.33
N VAL A 184 5.67 20.15 18.25
CA VAL A 184 6.96 20.75 18.61
C VAL A 184 7.93 19.69 19.13
N LEU A 185 7.43 18.74 19.94
CA LEU A 185 8.24 17.64 20.46
C LEU A 185 8.52 16.51 19.44
N GLY A 186 8.06 16.61 18.18
CA GLY A 186 8.23 15.54 17.18
C GLY A 186 7.47 14.24 17.52
N LYS A 187 6.51 14.30 18.45
CA LYS A 187 5.72 13.14 18.92
C LYS A 187 4.47 12.88 18.08
N LEU A 188 4.12 13.78 17.16
CA LEU A 188 3.16 13.49 16.08
C LEU A 188 3.83 12.62 15.01
N LYS A 189 3.99 11.33 15.31
CA LYS A 189 4.51 10.36 14.35
C LYS A 189 3.59 10.32 13.12
N GLN A 190 4.12 10.67 11.94
CA GLN A 190 3.47 10.29 10.68
C GLN A 190 3.35 8.76 10.64
N ALA A 191 2.27 8.24 10.07
CA ALA A 191 1.94 6.80 10.10
C ALA A 191 3.01 5.89 9.51
N ALA A 192 3.99 6.45 8.79
CA ALA A 192 5.22 5.81 8.41
C ALA A 192 6.37 6.72 8.83
N SER A 193 7.27 6.24 9.70
CA SER A 193 8.64 6.73 9.67
C SER A 193 9.14 6.58 8.23
N PRO A 194 9.83 7.59 7.66
CA PRO A 194 10.47 7.45 6.36
C PRO A 194 11.27 6.14 6.35
N VAL A 195 11.25 5.40 5.24
CA VAL A 195 11.94 4.10 5.14
C VAL A 195 13.41 4.22 5.60
N THR A 196 14.03 5.39 5.44
CA THR A 196 15.38 5.72 5.88
C THR A 196 15.59 5.70 7.40
N GLU A 197 14.56 5.95 8.21
CA GLU A 197 14.64 5.89 9.68
C GLU A 197 14.70 4.45 10.21
N ALA A 198 14.22 3.47 9.43
CA ALA A 198 14.21 2.06 9.80
C ALA A 198 15.38 1.27 9.20
N ILE A 199 16.19 1.88 8.34
CA ILE A 199 17.34 1.22 7.72
C ILE A 199 18.54 1.34 8.66
N ASN A 200 19.26 0.23 8.83
CA ASN A 200 20.48 0.19 9.62
C ASN A 200 21.48 1.26 9.10
N PRO A 201 21.98 2.16 9.96
CA PRO A 201 22.86 3.26 9.55
C PRO A 201 24.14 2.79 8.85
N LEU A 202 24.68 1.61 9.22
CA LEU A 202 25.84 1.01 8.56
C LEU A 202 25.52 0.55 7.13
N PHE A 203 24.28 0.11 6.88
CA PHE A 203 23.83 -0.24 5.54
C PHE A 203 23.61 1.01 4.68
N VAL A 204 23.02 2.07 5.25
CA VAL A 204 22.86 3.36 4.55
C VAL A 204 24.21 3.89 4.12
N ARG A 205 25.19 3.92 5.04
CA ARG A 205 26.54 4.39 4.76
C ARG A 205 27.19 3.59 3.64
N ARG A 206 27.18 2.25 3.75
CA ARG A 206 27.68 1.38 2.68
C ARG A 206 27.04 1.70 1.33
N VAL A 207 25.70 1.85 1.28
CA VAL A 207 25.01 2.18 0.03
C VAL A 207 25.42 3.55 -0.51
N ILE A 208 25.59 4.55 0.36
CA ILE A 208 26.07 5.88 -0.02
C ILE A 208 27.49 5.76 -0.58
N ASP A 209 28.42 5.15 0.16
CA ASP A 209 29.82 4.99 -0.26
C ASP A 209 29.92 4.20 -1.58
N THR A 210 29.02 3.23 -1.81
CA THR A 210 29.01 2.45 -3.07
C THR A 210 28.42 3.25 -4.24
N ARG A 211 27.44 4.14 -3.99
CA ARG A 211 26.75 4.90 -5.03
C ARG A 211 27.40 6.25 -5.32
N PHE A 212 28.14 6.76 -4.34
CA PHE A 212 28.84 8.02 -4.33
C PHE A 212 30.22 7.72 -3.72
N PRO A 213 31.15 7.14 -4.50
CA PRO A 213 32.52 6.98 -4.03
C PRO A 213 33.07 8.34 -3.65
N GLU A 214 33.75 8.43 -2.50
CA GLU A 214 34.57 9.58 -2.17
C GLU A 214 35.63 9.70 -3.26
N MET A 215 35.46 10.70 -4.13
CA MET A 215 36.48 11.07 -5.10
C MET A 215 37.56 11.77 -4.28
N GLU A 216 38.76 11.19 -4.21
CA GLU A 216 39.93 11.92 -3.71
C GLU A 216 40.07 13.21 -4.52
N ASP A 217 40.13 14.32 -3.80
CA ASP A 217 39.85 15.66 -4.31
C ASP A 217 40.70 16.05 -5.52
N GLY A 218 40.02 16.52 -6.56
CA GLY A 218 40.59 17.23 -7.70
C GLY A 218 39.69 18.35 -8.21
N TYR A 219 38.73 18.82 -7.40
CA TYR A 219 37.73 19.82 -7.76
C TYR A 219 37.86 21.11 -6.94
N ASP A 220 39.10 21.61 -6.77
CA ASP A 220 39.35 23.03 -6.50
C ASP A 220 39.35 23.88 -7.78
N ASP A 221 38.98 23.30 -8.93
CA ASP A 221 38.80 24.07 -10.16
C ASP A 221 37.46 24.83 -10.11
N PRO A 222 37.49 26.18 -10.13
CA PRO A 222 36.28 26.99 -10.11
C PRO A 222 35.43 26.70 -11.35
N ILE A 223 34.12 26.59 -11.14
CA ILE A 223 33.12 26.38 -12.20
C ILE A 223 33.29 27.50 -13.24
N PRO A 224 33.59 27.19 -14.52
CA PRO A 224 33.77 28.24 -15.53
C PRO A 224 32.45 28.99 -15.72
N GLU A 225 32.49 30.31 -15.55
CA GLU A 225 31.35 31.18 -15.79
C GLU A 225 30.91 31.02 -17.25
N ARG A 226 29.63 30.69 -17.45
CA ARG A 226 29.03 30.67 -18.78
C ARG A 226 28.99 32.10 -19.30
N GLU A 227 29.80 32.40 -20.31
CA GLU A 227 29.63 33.60 -21.11
C GLU A 227 28.22 33.61 -21.71
N VAL A 228 27.48 34.65 -21.39
CA VAL A 228 26.13 34.91 -21.90
C VAL A 228 26.32 35.77 -23.15
N GLU A 229 26.21 35.16 -24.33
CA GLU A 229 25.89 35.85 -25.59
C GLU A 229 24.39 35.83 -25.84
#